data_AF-A0A243GQ84-F1
#
_entry.id   AF-A0A243GQ84-F1
#
_cell.length_a   1.000
_cell.length_b   1.000
_cell.length_c   1.000
_cell.angle_alpha   90.00
_cell.angle_beta   90.00
_cell.angle_gamma   90.00
#
_symmetry.space_group_name_H-M   'P 1'
#
loop_
_entity.id
_entity.type
_entity.pdbx_description
1 polymer ?
#
loop_
_entity_poly.entity_id
_entity_poly.type
_entity_poly.pdbx_seq_one_letter_code
_entity_poly.pdbx_strand_id
1 'polypeptide(L)'
;MWLLTAIAPVVIAGGIVVYVIGRLKHKYNNGTLGKKKSKNAQVLLDSFIPMGMLVGCIIGLIFGTFSPDFSLLSISLRSGIGYLLGFFAYEFYSKTGNNLS
;
A
#
# COMPACT_ATOMS: atom_id res chain seq x y z
N MET A 1 17.77 17.43 -17.32
CA MET A 1 17.68 16.93 -15.93
C MET A 1 16.25 16.96 -15.36
N TRP A 2 15.32 17.79 -15.86
CA TRP A 2 13.93 17.88 -15.35
C TRP A 2 13.06 16.63 -15.60
N LEU A 3 13.24 15.94 -16.75
CA LEU A 3 12.49 14.72 -17.08
C LEU A 3 12.77 13.56 -16.11
N LEU A 4 14.01 13.39 -15.66
CA LEU A 4 14.38 12.34 -14.70
C LEU A 4 13.64 12.52 -13.37
N THR A 5 13.53 13.76 -12.90
CA THR A 5 12.84 14.10 -11.64
C THR A 5 11.32 13.89 -11.72
N ALA A 6 10.73 14.03 -12.91
CA ALA A 6 9.31 13.78 -13.14
C ALA A 6 8.98 12.29 -13.33
N ILE A 7 9.87 11.53 -14.00
CA ILE A 7 9.64 10.12 -14.33
C ILE A 7 9.97 9.20 -13.14
N ALA A 8 11.00 9.51 -12.35
CA ALA A 8 11.43 8.64 -11.25
C ALA A 8 10.32 8.31 -10.24
N PRO A 9 9.49 9.26 -9.76
CA PRO A 9 8.38 8.96 -8.83
C PRO A 9 7.34 8.03 -9.42
N VAL A 10 7.06 8.17 -10.72
CA VAL A 10 6.08 7.35 -11.44
C VAL A 10 6.58 5.93 -11.58
N VAL A 11 7.86 5.74 -11.91
CA VAL A 11 8.49 4.41 -12.01
C VAL A 11 8.53 3.73 -10.64
N ILE A 12 8.85 4.46 -9.57
CA ILE A 12 8.86 3.93 -8.20
C ILE A 12 7.45 3.52 -7.77
N ALA A 13 6.45 4.37 -7.97
CA ALA A 13 5.06 4.06 -7.65
C ALA A 13 4.55 2.85 -8.47
N GLY A 14 4.87 2.80 -9.77
CA GLY A 14 4.54 1.67 -10.63
C GLY A 14 5.18 0.36 -10.16
N GLY A 15 6.48 0.39 -9.82
CA GLY A 15 7.21 -0.76 -9.29
C GLY A 15 6.62 -1.27 -7.97
N ILE A 16 6.23 -0.36 -7.07
CA ILE A 16 5.55 -0.69 -5.81
C ILE A 16 4.23 -1.42 -6.08
N VAL A 17 3.39 -0.89 -6.97
CA VAL A 17 2.08 -1.49 -7.29
C VAL A 17 2.25 -2.88 -7.89
N VAL A 18 3.15 -3.04 -8.87
CA VAL A 18 3.44 -4.34 -9.50
C VAL A 18 3.97 -5.34 -8.48
N TYR A 19 4.85 -4.91 -7.57
CA TYR A 19 5.38 -5.77 -6.51
C TYR A 19 4.28 -6.25 -5.55
N VAL A 20 3.39 -5.36 -5.09
CA VAL A 20 2.29 -5.71 -4.19
C VAL A 20 1.31 -6.67 -4.87
N ILE A 21 0.89 -6.38 -6.10
CA ILE A 21 -0.02 -7.25 -6.87
C ILE A 21 0.63 -8.61 -7.14
N GLY A 22 1.91 -8.61 -7.52
CA GLY A 22 2.67 -9.85 -7.73
C GLY A 22 2.79 -10.70 -6.47
N ARG A 23 3.08 -10.07 -5.32
CA ARG A 23 3.16 -10.74 -4.01
C ARG A 23 1.80 -11.26 -3.56
N LEU A 24 0.73 -10.47 -3.72
CA LEU A 24 -0.66 -10.87 -3.46
C LEU A 24 -1.02 -12.08 -4.32
N LYS A 25 -0.81 -12.01 -5.64
CA LYS A 25 -1.15 -13.08 -6.58
C LYS A 25 -0.37 -14.37 -6.30
N HIS A 26 0.92 -14.26 -6.02
CA HIS A 26 1.76 -15.41 -5.69
C HIS A 26 1.31 -16.08 -4.38
N LYS A 27 1.02 -15.29 -3.33
CA LYS A 27 0.54 -15.83 -2.06
C LYS A 27 -0.89 -16.35 -2.12
N TYR A 28 -1.73 -15.75 -2.96
CA TYR A 28 -3.09 -16.21 -3.24
C TYR A 28 -3.07 -17.61 -3.87
N ASN A 29 -2.26 -17.79 -4.94
CA ASN A 29 -2.10 -19.08 -5.61
C ASN A 29 -1.47 -20.14 -4.70
N ASN A 30 -0.57 -19.74 -3.80
CA ASN A 30 0.06 -20.67 -2.86
C ASN A 30 -0.79 -20.98 -1.61
N GLY A 31 -2.03 -20.47 -1.52
CA GLY A 31 -2.94 -20.74 -0.39
C GLY A 31 -2.49 -20.19 0.97
N THR A 32 -1.39 -19.44 1.01
CA THR A 32 -0.82 -18.83 2.24
C THR A 32 -1.43 -17.48 2.59
N LEU A 33 -2.28 -16.95 1.71
CA LEU A 33 -3.06 -15.76 1.97
C LEU A 33 -4.14 -16.14 2.97
N GLY A 34 -3.94 -15.77 4.23
CA GLY A 34 -4.82 -16.10 5.35
C GLY A 34 -6.21 -15.53 5.14
N LYS A 35 -7.07 -16.28 4.44
CA LYS A 35 -8.50 -15.99 4.38
C LYS A 35 -9.06 -16.22 5.79
N LYS A 36 -9.36 -15.14 6.49
CA LYS A 36 -10.11 -15.24 7.75
C LYS A 36 -11.44 -15.96 7.50
N LYS A 37 -11.82 -16.86 8.41
CA LYS A 37 -13.02 -17.71 8.34
C LYS A 37 -14.35 -16.92 8.36
N SER A 38 -14.32 -15.65 8.77
CA SER A 38 -15.50 -14.77 8.88
C SER A 38 -15.49 -13.67 7.82
N LYS A 39 -16.62 -13.51 7.11
CA LYS A 39 -16.86 -12.46 6.08
C LYS A 39 -16.53 -11.06 6.60
N ASN A 40 -16.90 -10.76 7.85
CA ASN A 40 -16.70 -9.44 8.44
C ASN A 40 -15.21 -9.13 8.67
N ALA A 41 -14.45 -10.15 9.06
CA ALA A 41 -13.02 -10.00 9.30
C ALA A 41 -12.20 -9.95 8.00
N GLN A 42 -12.70 -10.57 6.91
CA GLN A 42 -12.17 -10.35 5.56
C GLN A 42 -12.44 -8.93 5.07
N VAL A 43 -13.64 -8.39 5.28
CA VAL A 43 -13.96 -6.98 4.90
C VAL A 43 -13.06 -5.99 5.64
N LEU A 44 -12.82 -6.18 6.93
CA LEU A 44 -11.90 -5.34 7.69
C LEU A 44 -10.46 -5.44 7.17
N LEU A 45 -10.00 -6.65 6.86
CA LEU A 45 -8.69 -6.89 6.27
C LEU A 45 -8.57 -6.21 4.91
N ASP A 46 -9.53 -6.42 4.01
CA ASP A 46 -9.53 -5.83 2.66
C ASP A 46 -9.52 -4.30 2.70
N SER A 47 -10.03 -3.71 3.79
CA SER A 47 -10.00 -2.27 4.05
C SER A 47 -8.63 -1.72 4.48
N PHE A 48 -7.71 -2.55 5.01
CA PHE A 48 -6.36 -2.10 5.39
C PHE A 48 -5.53 -1.64 4.19
N ILE A 49 -5.75 -2.22 3.01
CA ILE A 49 -5.07 -1.84 1.77
C ILE A 49 -5.42 -0.40 1.36
N PRO A 50 -6.71 -0.03 1.15
CA PRO A 50 -7.09 1.35 0.90
C PRO A 50 -6.80 2.27 2.08
N MET A 51 -6.85 1.80 3.33
CA MET A 51 -6.53 2.63 4.49
C MET A 51 -5.05 3.02 4.55
N GLY A 52 -4.14 2.10 4.21
CA GLY A 52 -2.72 2.43 4.08
C GLY A 52 -2.44 3.47 2.99
N MET A 53 -3.16 3.37 1.86
CA MET A 53 -3.08 4.36 0.78
C MET A 53 -3.59 5.74 1.23
N LEU A 54 -4.70 5.79 1.97
CA LEU A 54 -5.24 7.04 2.53
C LEU A 54 -4.28 7.69 3.52
N VAL A 55 -3.69 6.91 4.43
CA VAL A 55 -2.69 7.41 5.38
C VAL A 55 -1.47 7.96 4.63
N GLY A 56 -0.95 7.22 3.65
CA GLY A 56 0.16 7.68 2.80
C GLY A 56 -0.15 8.99 2.07
N CYS A 57 -1.38 9.14 1.58
CA CYS A 57 -1.85 10.35 0.91
C CYS A 57 -1.99 11.53 1.88
N ILE A 58 -2.53 11.34 3.09
CA ILE A 58 -2.65 12.39 4.11
C ILE A 58 -1.28 12.89 4.54
N ILE A 59 -0.32 12.00 4.80
CA ILE A 59 1.06 12.40 5.12
C ILE A 59 1.69 13.08 3.90
N GLY A 60 1.26 12.72 2.68
CA GLY A 60 1.70 13.36 1.42
C GLY A 60 1.23 14.80 1.34
N LEU A 61 -0.03 15.05 1.67
CA LEU A 61 -0.63 16.39 1.71
C LEU A 61 0.02 17.27 2.78
N ILE A 62 0.24 16.75 3.99
CA ILE A 62 0.88 17.49 5.10
C ILE A 62 2.31 17.93 4.74
N PHE A 63 3.05 17.12 3.98
CA PHE A 63 4.38 17.53 3.51
C PHE A 63 4.33 18.35 2.22
N GLY A 64 3.29 18.17 1.40
CA GLY A 64 3.06 18.97 0.21
C GLY A 64 2.76 20.44 0.53
N THR A 65 2.17 20.73 1.69
CA THR A 65 1.99 22.11 2.18
C THR A 65 3.29 22.78 2.60
N PHE A 66 4.33 22.01 2.96
CA PHE A 66 5.67 22.52 3.30
C PHE A 66 6.58 22.75 2.08
N SER A 67 6.27 22.12 0.94
CA SER A 67 7.08 22.23 -0.29
C SER A 67 6.19 22.12 -1.53
N PRO A 68 5.59 23.23 -1.98
CA PRO A 68 4.57 23.24 -3.04
C PRO A 68 5.10 22.78 -4.41
N ASP A 69 6.38 23.03 -4.73
CA ASP A 69 6.96 22.73 -6.05
C ASP A 69 7.04 21.23 -6.38
N PHE A 70 7.00 20.36 -5.37
CA PHE A 70 7.06 18.89 -5.53
C PHE A 70 5.81 18.18 -4.99
N SER A 71 4.75 18.93 -4.68
CA SER A 71 3.60 18.46 -3.91
C SER A 71 2.90 17.25 -4.56
N LEU A 72 2.61 17.28 -5.86
CA LEU A 72 1.92 16.17 -6.56
C LEU A 72 2.74 14.89 -6.67
N LEU A 73 4.05 15.00 -6.93
CA LEU A 73 4.94 13.84 -7.01
C LEU A 73 5.18 13.24 -5.62
N SER A 74 5.31 14.08 -4.60
CA SER A 74 5.46 13.67 -3.19
C SER A 74 4.22 12.94 -2.69
N ILE A 75 3.01 13.41 -3.03
CA ILE A 75 1.74 12.75 -2.70
C ILE A 75 1.66 11.37 -3.36
N SER A 76 2.00 11.25 -4.65
CA SER A 76 1.93 9.98 -5.38
C SER A 76 2.92 8.94 -4.84
N LEU A 77 4.18 9.35 -4.60
CA LEU A 77 5.21 8.50 -4.00
C LEU A 77 4.81 8.03 -2.61
N ARG A 78 4.28 8.94 -1.79
CA ARG A 78 3.94 8.66 -0.39
C ARG A 78 2.65 7.85 -0.25
N SER A 79 1.70 8.04 -1.17
CA SER A 79 0.54 7.16 -1.34
C SER A 79 0.98 5.74 -1.72
N GLY A 80 1.93 5.59 -2.66
CA GLY A 80 2.52 4.30 -3.01
C GLY A 80 3.21 3.60 -1.83
N ILE A 81 4.01 4.34 -1.05
CA ILE A 81 4.63 3.80 0.18
C ILE A 81 3.56 3.41 1.21
N GLY A 82 2.51 4.22 1.38
CA GLY A 82 1.37 3.91 2.25
C GLY A 82 0.62 2.66 1.81
N TYR A 83 0.44 2.45 0.50
CA TYR A 83 -0.13 1.23 -0.06
C TYR A 83 0.73 0.00 0.25
N LEU A 84 2.06 0.11 0.15
CA LEU A 84 2.99 -0.96 0.51
C LEU A 84 2.90 -1.34 2.01
N LEU A 85 2.85 -0.33 2.89
CA LEU A 85 2.70 -0.53 4.33
C LEU A 85 1.32 -1.10 4.70
N GLY A 86 0.26 -0.63 4.03
CA GLY A 86 -1.09 -1.18 4.16
C GLY A 86 -1.15 -2.66 3.76
N PHE A 87 -0.45 -3.04 2.70
CA PHE A 87 -0.29 -4.45 2.30
C PHE A 87 0.47 -5.27 3.35
N PHE A 88 1.54 -4.74 3.95
CA PHE A 88 2.27 -5.46 5.00
C PHE A 88 1.41 -5.63 6.27
N ALA A 89 0.65 -4.60 6.65
CA ALA A 89 -0.31 -4.68 7.75
C ALA A 89 -1.41 -5.71 7.45
N TYR A 90 -1.97 -5.71 6.24
CA TYR A 90 -2.89 -6.74 5.77
C TYR A 90 -2.31 -8.15 5.96
N GLU A 91 -1.07 -8.37 5.51
CA GLU A 91 -0.41 -9.66 5.59
C GLU A 91 -0.17 -10.10 7.05
N PHE A 92 0.33 -9.20 7.89
CA PHE A 92 0.60 -9.48 9.29
C PHE A 92 -0.68 -9.79 10.07
N TYR A 93 -1.73 -8.97 9.91
CA TYR A 93 -3.03 -9.19 10.56
C TYR A 93 -3.77 -10.42 10.02
N SER A 94 -3.60 -10.73 8.74
CA SER A 94 -4.12 -11.94 8.11
C SER A 94 -3.52 -13.20 8.74
N LYS A 95 -2.22 -13.16 9.09
CA LYS A 95 -1.52 -14.28 9.73
C LYS A 95 -1.78 -14.38 11.23
N THR A 96 -1.79 -13.25 11.95
CA THR A 96 -2.07 -13.17 13.39
C THR A 96 -3.50 -13.58 13.75
N GLY A 97 -4.49 -13.21 12.92
CA GLY A 97 -5.89 -13.52 13.21
C GLY A 97 -6.29 -14.99 13.08
N ASN A 98 -5.41 -15.86 12.55
CA ASN A 98 -5.62 -17.31 12.48
C ASN A 98 -5.00 -18.06 13.67
N ASN A 99 -4.24 -17.37 14.53
CA ASN A 99 -3.60 -17.93 15.74
C ASN A 99 -4.38 -17.63 17.03
N LEU A 100 -5.66 -17.25 16.90
CA LEU A 100 -6.62 -17.15 18.01
C LEU A 100 -7.66 -18.29 17.93
N SER A 101 -7.20 -19.51 17.67
CA SER A 101 -7.99 -20.73 17.83
C SER A 101 -7.22 -21.71 18.69
#